data_AF-A0A3M4A5W2-F1
#
_entry.id   AF-A0A3M4A5W2-F1
#
_cell.length_a   1.000
_cell.length_b   1.000
_cell.length_c   1.000
_cell.angle_alpha   90.00
_cell.angle_beta   90.00
_cell.angle_gamma   90.00
#
_symmetry.space_group_name_H-M   'P 1'
#
loop_
_entity.id
_entity.type
_entity.pdbx_description
1 polymer ?
#
loop_
_entity_poly.entity_id
_entity_poly.type
_entity_poly.pdbx_seq_one_letter_code
_entity_poly.pdbx_strand_id
1 'polypeptide(L)'
;MAKTGNYQVANVNVRNLPDEVHRAIRIQAALRGRSTEAEIRDILERAARPEGRVKLGSFLASIAREVGGLTDKEHTLFENTRITSPARAVSFE
;
A
#
# COMPACT_ATOMS: atom_id res chain seq x y z
N MET A 1 12.19 -0.21 23.05
CA MET A 1 13.12 0.05 21.92
C MET A 1 12.31 0.11 20.65
N ALA A 2 12.06 1.32 20.14
CA ALA A 2 11.29 1.50 18.90
C ALA A 2 12.10 0.93 17.73
N LYS A 3 11.56 -0.08 17.04
CA LYS A 3 12.07 -0.48 15.74
C LYS A 3 11.72 0.65 14.77
N THR A 4 12.67 1.55 14.52
CA THR A 4 12.63 2.43 13.36
C THR A 4 12.63 1.53 12.13
N GLY A 5 11.43 1.21 11.63
CA GLY A 5 11.28 0.54 10.36
C GLY A 5 11.97 1.41 9.30
N ASN A 6 12.98 0.85 8.64
CA ASN A 6 13.61 1.49 7.49
C ASN A 6 12.51 1.91 6.51
N TYR A 7 12.26 3.21 6.39
CA TYR A 7 11.48 3.77 5.28
C TYR A 7 12.33 3.56 4.02
N GLN A 8 12.28 2.36 3.45
CA GLN A 8 12.72 2.12 2.09
C GLN A 8 11.74 2.88 1.20
N VAL A 9 12.16 4.02 0.65
CA VAL A 9 11.38 4.75 -0.34
C VAL A 9 11.32 3.88 -1.59
N ALA A 10 10.14 3.35 -1.91
CA ALA A 10 9.94 2.58 -3.13
C ALA A 10 10.08 3.52 -4.34
N ASN A 11 10.86 3.09 -5.35
CA ASN A 11 11.03 3.82 -6.60
C ASN A 11 10.40 3.03 -7.75
N VAL A 12 9.74 3.72 -8.68
CA VAL A 12 9.10 3.15 -9.86
C VAL A 12 9.62 3.89 -11.10
N ASN A 13 10.07 3.14 -12.11
CA ASN A 13 10.46 3.68 -13.40
C ASN A 13 9.49 3.17 -14.47
N VAL A 14 8.81 4.08 -15.16
CA VAL A 14 7.89 3.76 -16.25
C VAL A 14 8.61 3.99 -17.58
N ARG A 15 8.82 2.91 -18.34
CA ARG A 15 9.51 2.94 -19.64
C ARG A 15 8.49 3.08 -20.78
N ASN A 16 8.92 3.72 -21.87
CA ASN A 16 8.15 3.86 -23.10
C ASN A 16 6.74 4.46 -22.91
N LEU A 17 6.61 5.43 -21.99
CA LEU A 17 5.34 6.14 -21.79
C LEU A 17 5.04 7.00 -23.03
N PRO A 18 3.85 6.90 -23.64
CA PRO A 18 3.49 7.74 -24.77
C PRO A 18 3.61 9.23 -24.44
N ASP A 19 4.18 10.01 -25.37
CA ASP A 19 4.47 11.44 -25.16
C ASP A 19 3.21 12.25 -24.80
N GLU A 20 2.08 11.90 -25.41
CA GLU A 20 0.76 12.49 -25.11
C GLU A 20 0.34 12.30 -23.65
N VAL A 21 0.61 11.12 -23.07
CA VAL A 21 0.28 10.81 -21.67
C VAL A 21 1.17 11.62 -20.75
N HIS A 22 2.49 11.66 -21.02
CA HIS A 22 3.41 12.48 -20.23
C HIS A 22 3.04 13.97 -20.29
N ARG A 23 2.67 14.50 -21.48
CA ARG A 23 2.22 15.88 -21.65
C ARG A 23 0.93 16.15 -20.88
N ALA A 24 -0.05 15.25 -20.94
CA ALA A 24 -1.31 15.38 -20.21
C ALA A 24 -1.08 15.47 -18.69
N ILE A 25 -0.24 14.60 -18.14
CA ILE A 25 0.11 14.60 -16.71
C ILE A 25 0.80 15.91 -16.33
N ARG A 26 1.72 16.41 -17.16
CA ARG A 26 2.40 17.69 -16.91
C ARG A 26 1.42 18.87 -16.87
N ILE A 27 0.43 18.89 -17.75
CA ILE A 27 -0.63 19.91 -17.75
C ILE A 27 -1.49 19.78 -16.47
N GLN A 28 -1.89 18.56 -16.10
CA GLN A 28 -2.63 18.31 -14.86
C GLN A 28 -1.88 18.79 -13.61
N ALA A 29 -0.58 18.52 -13.55
CA ALA A 29 0.28 18.95 -12.45
C ALA A 29 0.35 20.49 -12.34
N ALA A 30 0.51 21.18 -13.48
CA ALA A 30 0.51 22.64 -13.55
C ALA A 30 -0.83 23.24 -13.08
N LEU A 31 -1.96 22.67 -13.52
CA LEU A 31 -3.30 23.09 -13.08
C LEU A 31 -3.50 22.90 -11.57
N ARG A 32 -2.86 21.91 -10.97
CA ARG A 32 -2.92 21.61 -9.53
C ARG A 32 -1.81 22.26 -8.70
N GLY A 33 -0.94 23.07 -9.32
CA GLY A 33 0.14 23.78 -8.64
C GLY A 33 1.20 22.87 -8.01
N ARG A 34 1.44 21.68 -8.59
CA ARG A 34 2.45 20.72 -8.09
C ARG A 34 3.37 20.21 -9.20
N SER A 35 4.46 19.54 -8.82
CA SER A 35 5.37 18.94 -9.79
C SER A 35 4.74 17.74 -10.51
N THR A 36 5.23 17.41 -11.71
CA THR A 36 4.79 16.22 -12.45
C THR A 36 4.96 14.94 -11.64
N GLU A 37 6.05 14.81 -10.90
CA GLU A 37 6.29 13.65 -10.04
C GLU A 37 5.27 13.56 -8.89
N ALA A 38 4.90 14.70 -8.29
CA ALA A 38 3.87 14.75 -7.27
C ALA A 38 2.49 14.36 -7.84
N GLU A 39 2.18 14.75 -9.08
CA GLU A 39 0.97 14.32 -9.79
C GLU A 39 0.96 12.81 -10.04
N ILE A 40 2.06 12.25 -10.54
CA ILE A 40 2.19 10.81 -10.78
C ILE A 40 1.99 10.03 -9.47
N ARG A 41 2.64 10.45 -8.38
CA ARG A 41 2.49 9.82 -7.07
C ARG A 41 1.04 9.79 -6.59
N ASP A 42 0.32 10.90 -6.77
CA ASP A 42 -1.09 11.01 -6.39
C ASP A 42 -2.03 10.17 -7.26
N ILE A 43 -1.79 10.11 -8.57
CA ILE A 43 -2.53 9.22 -9.48
C ILE A 43 -2.35 7.77 -9.03
N LEU A 44 -1.10 7.35 -8.77
CA LEU A 44 -0.79 6.01 -8.29
C LEU A 44 -1.41 5.73 -6.92
N GLU A 45 -1.40 6.70 -6.00
CA GLU A 45 -2.01 6.54 -4.69
C GLU A 45 -3.53 6.34 -4.79
N ARG A 46 -4.22 7.18 -5.58
CA ARG A 46 -5.67 7.03 -5.80
C ARG A 46 -6.03 5.71 -6.47
N ALA A 47 -5.23 5.27 -7.44
CA ALA A 47 -5.43 4.00 -8.14
C ALA A 47 -5.20 2.79 -7.21
N ALA A 48 -4.14 2.83 -6.39
CA ALA A 48 -3.79 1.74 -5.49
C ALA A 48 -4.63 1.71 -4.20
N ARG A 49 -5.19 2.86 -3.80
CA ARG A 49 -5.95 3.03 -2.56
C ARG A 49 -7.27 3.76 -2.84
N PRO A 50 -8.19 3.13 -3.58
CA PRO A 50 -9.47 3.75 -3.90
C PRO A 50 -10.23 4.12 -2.63
N GLU A 51 -11.00 5.20 -2.71
CA GLU A 51 -11.90 5.61 -1.63
C GLU A 51 -12.88 4.48 -1.31
N GLY A 52 -13.21 4.33 -0.03
CA GLY A 52 -14.09 3.25 0.43
C GLY A 52 -13.45 1.86 0.52
N ARG A 53 -12.16 1.68 0.17
CA ARG A 53 -11.51 0.37 0.38
C ARG A 53 -11.55 -0.04 1.85
N VAL A 54 -11.92 -1.29 2.11
CA VAL A 54 -11.88 -1.83 3.47
C VAL A 54 -10.43 -1.96 3.90
N LYS A 55 -10.05 -1.25 4.95
CA LYS A 55 -8.75 -1.42 5.61
C LYS A 55 -8.83 -2.63 6.54
N LEU A 56 -8.87 -3.84 5.96
CA LEU A 56 -9.16 -5.09 6.68
C LEU A 56 -8.31 -5.25 7.95
N GLY A 57 -6.99 -5.03 7.86
CA GLY A 57 -6.11 -5.10 9.04
C GLY A 57 -6.49 -4.10 10.14
N SER A 58 -6.85 -2.87 9.78
CA SER A 58 -7.32 -1.87 10.75
C SER A 58 -8.67 -2.22 11.35
N PHE A 59 -9.56 -2.81 10.56
CA PHE A 59 -10.89 -3.24 10.98
C PHE A 59 -10.82 -4.45 11.94
N LEU A 60 -10.00 -5.45 11.62
CA LEU A 60 -9.73 -6.57 12.54
C LEU A 60 -9.06 -6.08 13.82
N ALA A 61 -8.13 -5.12 13.72
CA ALA A 61 -7.50 -4.53 14.89
C ALA A 61 -8.49 -3.72 15.76
N SER A 62 -9.52 -3.08 15.19
CA SER A 62 -10.58 -2.44 15.99
C SER A 62 -11.43 -3.45 16.73
N ILE A 63 -11.82 -4.55 16.07
CA ILE A 63 -12.55 -5.64 16.72
C ILE A 63 -11.74 -6.22 17.87
N ALA A 64 -10.46 -6.52 17.63
CA ALA A 64 -9.58 -7.05 18.68
C ALA A 64 -9.49 -6.11 19.89
N ARG A 65 -9.41 -4.79 19.69
CA ARG A 65 -9.40 -3.83 20.81
C ARG A 65 -10.72 -3.80 21.58
N GLU A 66 -11.85 -3.92 20.89
CA GLU A 66 -13.19 -3.92 21.49
C GLU A 66 -13.42 -5.15 22.38
N VAL A 67 -12.90 -6.32 21.96
CA VAL A 67 -13.07 -7.58 22.70
C VAL A 67 -11.95 -7.88 23.70
N GLY A 68 -11.00 -6.95 23.90
CA GLY A 68 -9.92 -7.09 24.89
C GLY A 68 -8.65 -7.81 24.41
N GLY A 69 -8.50 -8.03 23.10
CA GLY A 69 -7.35 -8.67 22.48
C GLY A 69 -7.42 -10.19 22.49
N LEU A 70 -6.28 -10.83 22.18
CA LEU A 70 -6.10 -12.27 22.31
C LEU A 70 -5.36 -12.57 23.61
N THR A 71 -5.72 -13.67 24.26
CA THR A 71 -4.91 -14.22 25.36
C THR A 71 -3.60 -14.81 24.82
N ASP A 72 -2.60 -14.97 25.69
CA ASP A 72 -1.31 -15.57 25.31
C ASP A 72 -1.47 -16.98 24.71
N LYS A 73 -2.44 -17.74 25.22
CA LYS A 73 -2.76 -19.10 24.73
C LYS A 73 -3.31 -19.06 23.31
N GLU A 74 -4.25 -18.15 23.03
CA GLU A 74 -4.83 -17.97 21.69
C GLU A 74 -3.79 -17.44 20.70
N HIS A 75 -2.96 -16.47 21.12
CA HIS A 75 -1.85 -15.97 20.32
C HIS A 75 -0.90 -17.11 19.90
N THR A 76 -0.50 -17.97 20.85
CA THR A 76 0.37 -19.12 20.59
C THR A 76 -0.23 -20.10 19.57
N LEU A 77 -1.54 -20.32 19.61
CA LEU A 77 -2.24 -21.19 18.64
C LEU A 77 -2.13 -20.64 17.20
N PHE A 78 -2.30 -19.33 17.03
CA PHE A 78 -2.15 -18.68 15.72
C PHE A 78 -0.71 -18.70 15.19
N GLU A 79 0.28 -18.52 16.07
CA GLU A 79 1.70 -18.62 15.69
C GLU A 79 2.03 -20.01 15.13
N ASN A 80 1.53 -21.07 15.76
CA ASN A 80 1.80 -22.45 15.36
C ASN A 80 1.14 -22.86 14.03
N THR A 81 0.08 -22.16 13.61
CA THR A 81 -0.66 -22.45 12.37
C THR A 81 -0.25 -21.56 11.20
N ARG A 82 0.69 -20.61 11.42
CA ARG A 82 1.10 -19.66 10.41
C ARG A 82 1.83 -20.35 9.25
N ILE A 83 1.36 -20.11 8.03
CA ILE A 83 2.07 -20.49 6.81
C ILE A 83 3.27 -19.55 6.65
N THR A 84 4.49 -20.10 6.75
CA THR A 84 5.75 -19.34 6.61
C THR A 84 6.31 -19.38 5.20
N SER A 85 5.72 -20.18 4.30
CA SER A 85 6.13 -20.21 2.90
C SER A 85 5.81 -18.87 2.23
N PRO A 86 6.70 -18.35 1.37
CA PRO A 86 6.44 -17.13 0.61
C PRO A 86 5.14 -17.22 -0.19
N ALA A 87 4.44 -16.10 -0.36
CA ALA A 87 3.31 -16.02 -1.27
C ALA A 87 3.78 -16.43 -2.68
N ARG A 88 3.02 -17.31 -3.34
CA ARG A 88 3.30 -17.71 -4.73
C ARG A 88 3.23 -16.47 -5.62
N ALA A 89 4.27 -16.25 -6.43
CA ALA A 89 4.25 -15.19 -7.43
C ALA A 89 3.11 -15.42 -8.43
N VAL A 90 2.32 -14.38 -8.67
CA VAL A 90 1.27 -14.39 -9.70
C VAL A 90 1.96 -14.18 -11.05
N SER A 91 1.71 -15.07 -12.02
CA SER A 91 2.13 -14.90 -13.40
C SER A 91 1.16 -13.98 -14.11
N PHE A 92 1.66 -12.85 -14.62
CA PHE A 92 0.90 -11.93 -15.46
C PHE A 92 1.36 -12.18 -16.91
N GLU A 93 0.69 -13.11 -17.59
CA GLU A 93 0.77 -13.27 -19.06
C GLU A 93 -0.15 -12.27 -19.76
#